data_AF-A0A965B459-F1
#
_entry.id   AF-A0A965B459-F1
#
_cell.length_a   1.000
_cell.length_b   1.000
_cell.length_c   1.000
_cell.angle_alpha   90.00
_cell.angle_beta   90.00
_cell.angle_gamma   90.00
#
_symmetry.space_group_name_H-M   'P 1'
#
loop_
_entity.id
_entity.type
_entity.pdbx_description
1 polymer ?
#
loop_
_entity_poly.entity_id
_entity_poly.type
_entity_poly.pdbx_seq_one_letter_code
_entity_poly.pdbx_strand_id
1 'polypeptide(L)'
;MAARPRMYNSVWQLRADSWCRLEDAADKVARLSAAGRPTDGHHGICEGLLDDLAPLEQYWAYPGGAQFARLNRLFAVGDYPKFAQAVTFINHSLTHEWYRTGIIESIAADDEEFPADPNRLEVRQTGKREPLYFEVLVVENLSESQERLLRKEVHNWRRADDEFVYEIVIVPNAVEALIAAWLNVNIQAVVIGRRFAPHSTRDLSALSDFVDTRVADSIDEDMNSDERAEILAAALTRLRPELDLYLTTEVDVENVAGRLGKGFERVFHVRDGLLELHLSVLRGVAARYRTPFFSALKQYSQRPTGVFHALPISQGKSIVNSHWIKDMVDFYGLDVFMAETSATCGGLDSLLEPTGPLREAQQLAADTFGSRQTFFVTNGTSTANKIVTQSLVAPGDIVLLDRNCHQSHHYGMMLGGANVVYLEMARVKRQPLLRSQKDLKSVTANAC
;
A
#
# COMPACT_ATOMS: atom_id res chain seq x y z
N MET A 1 -31.88 4.45 0.86
CA MET A 1 -31.45 5.01 -0.44
C MET A 1 -30.06 4.46 -0.69
N ALA A 2 -29.96 3.32 -1.38
CA ALA A 2 -28.70 2.63 -1.62
C ALA A 2 -27.73 3.56 -2.35
N ALA A 3 -26.51 3.69 -1.84
CA ALA A 3 -25.49 4.51 -2.49
C ALA A 3 -25.19 3.87 -3.85
N ARG A 4 -25.36 4.61 -4.95
CA ARG A 4 -24.95 4.10 -6.26
C ARG A 4 -23.41 4.04 -6.28
N PRO A 5 -22.78 2.88 -6.54
CA PRO A 5 -21.32 2.72 -6.57
C PRO A 5 -20.60 3.71 -7.52
N ARG A 6 -21.33 4.28 -8.48
CA ARG A 6 -20.85 5.22 -9.50
C ARG A 6 -20.49 6.65 -9.02
N MET A 7 -20.66 6.98 -7.74
CA MET A 7 -20.28 8.30 -7.20
C MET A 7 -18.89 8.33 -6.55
N TYR A 8 -18.27 7.17 -6.31
CA TYR A 8 -16.99 7.08 -5.64
C TYR A 8 -15.85 6.94 -6.66
N ASN A 9 -14.74 7.64 -6.41
CA ASN A 9 -13.53 7.53 -7.23
C ASN A 9 -12.65 6.34 -6.80
N SER A 10 -12.85 5.81 -5.59
CA SER A 10 -12.14 4.62 -5.09
C SER A 10 -13.00 3.78 -4.12
N VAL A 11 -12.74 2.47 -4.09
CA VAL A 11 -13.41 1.53 -3.17
C VAL A 11 -13.04 1.80 -1.72
N TRP A 12 -11.86 2.36 -1.46
CA TRP A 12 -11.44 2.75 -0.11
C TRP A 12 -12.30 3.87 0.47
N GLN A 13 -12.65 4.87 -0.36
CA GLN A 13 -13.58 5.93 0.03
C GLN A 13 -14.97 5.37 0.31
N LEU A 14 -15.47 4.47 -0.55
CA LEU A 14 -16.74 3.80 -0.33
C LEU A 14 -16.75 3.04 1.00
N ARG A 15 -15.71 2.25 1.28
CA ARG A 15 -15.58 1.48 2.52
C ARG A 15 -15.57 2.39 3.75
N ALA A 16 -14.73 3.42 3.75
CA ALA A 16 -14.62 4.36 4.88
C ALA A 16 -15.94 5.11 5.13
N ASP A 17 -16.56 5.64 4.08
CA ASP A 17 -17.85 6.34 4.19
C ASP A 17 -18.96 5.41 4.68
N SER A 18 -18.99 4.16 4.21
CA SER A 18 -19.97 3.16 4.64
C SER A 18 -19.82 2.84 6.13
N TRP A 19 -18.60 2.72 6.66
CA TRP A 19 -18.37 2.53 8.10
C TRP A 19 -18.81 3.75 8.93
N CYS A 20 -18.47 4.97 8.50
CA CYS A 20 -18.93 6.19 9.17
C CYS A 20 -20.47 6.30 9.18
N ARG A 21 -21.12 6.00 8.06
CA ARG A 21 -22.59 6.01 7.97
C ARG A 21 -23.24 4.89 8.78
N LEU A 22 -22.57 3.74 8.88
CA LEU A 22 -23.03 2.61 9.68
C LEU A 22 -22.98 2.97 11.17
N GLU A 23 -21.93 3.66 11.62
CA GLU A 23 -21.82 4.15 13.00
C GLU A 23 -22.98 5.09 13.36
N ASP A 24 -23.22 6.11 12.53
CA ASP A 24 -24.33 7.05 12.71
C ASP A 24 -25.69 6.37 12.76
N ALA A 25 -25.89 5.33 11.93
CA ALA A 25 -27.13 4.58 11.90
C ALA A 25 -27.26 3.64 13.12
N ALA A 26 -26.17 2.97 13.51
CA ALA A 26 -26.11 2.06 14.63
C ALA A 26 -26.40 2.78 15.96
N ASP A 27 -25.79 3.94 16.21
CA ASP A 27 -26.05 4.76 17.40
C ASP A 27 -27.52 5.19 17.48
N LYS A 28 -28.13 5.57 16.34
CA LYS A 28 -29.56 5.91 16.28
C LYS A 28 -30.45 4.71 16.59
N VAL A 29 -30.16 3.54 16.02
CA VAL A 29 -30.92 2.31 16.30
C VAL A 29 -30.81 1.93 17.78
N ALA A 30 -29.61 1.98 18.36
CA ALA A 30 -29.38 1.67 19.77
C ALA A 30 -30.17 2.63 20.70
N ARG A 31 -30.13 3.95 20.45
CA ARG A 31 -30.87 4.94 21.24
C ARG A 31 -32.39 4.78 21.11
N LEU A 32 -32.90 4.54 19.89
CA LEU A 32 -34.33 4.35 19.65
C LEU A 32 -34.84 3.06 20.31
N SER A 33 -34.07 1.98 20.21
CA SER A 33 -34.37 0.70 20.86
C SER A 33 -34.41 0.84 22.39
N ALA A 34 -33.40 1.50 22.98
CA ALA A 34 -33.37 1.78 24.42
C ALA A 34 -34.54 2.66 24.89
N ALA A 35 -35.02 3.56 24.03
CA ALA A 35 -36.18 4.41 24.30
C ALA A 35 -37.55 3.77 23.97
N GLY A 36 -37.57 2.50 23.52
CA GLY A 36 -38.80 1.80 23.12
C GLY A 36 -39.52 2.39 21.90
N ARG A 37 -38.78 3.11 21.04
CA ARG A 37 -39.30 3.77 19.83
C ARG A 37 -39.07 2.89 18.59
N PRO A 38 -39.90 3.04 17.53
CA PRO A 38 -39.73 2.26 16.31
C PRO A 38 -38.39 2.54 15.62
N THR A 39 -37.70 1.48 15.19
CA THR A 39 -36.36 1.50 14.61
C THR A 39 -36.34 1.30 13.08
N ASP A 40 -37.48 0.93 12.47
CA ASP A 40 -37.60 0.39 11.11
C ASP A 40 -36.82 1.17 10.04
N GLY A 41 -36.88 2.51 10.10
CA GLY A 41 -36.19 3.37 9.13
C GLY A 41 -34.66 3.31 9.23
N HIS A 42 -34.11 3.28 10.44
CA HIS A 42 -32.66 3.19 10.66
C HIS A 42 -32.14 1.75 10.62
N HIS A 43 -32.98 0.78 10.97
CA HIS A 43 -32.70 -0.64 10.80
C HIS A 43 -32.45 -0.97 9.33
N GLY A 44 -33.35 -0.56 8.42
CA GLY A 44 -33.17 -0.80 6.98
C GLY A 44 -31.98 -0.05 6.38
N ILE A 45 -31.53 1.05 7.00
CA ILE A 45 -30.27 1.71 6.61
C ILE A 45 -29.06 0.88 7.05
N CYS A 46 -29.06 0.35 8.28
CA CYS A 46 -27.99 -0.52 8.76
C CYS A 46 -27.90 -1.79 7.90
N GLU A 47 -29.03 -2.43 7.62
CA GLU A 47 -29.10 -3.63 6.77
C GLU A 47 -28.50 -3.38 5.39
N GLY A 48 -28.93 -2.31 4.70
CA GLY A 48 -28.36 -1.97 3.39
C GLY A 48 -26.86 -1.63 3.42
N LEU A 49 -26.37 -0.99 4.49
CA LEU A 49 -24.94 -0.70 4.65
C LEU A 49 -24.12 -1.95 4.98
N LEU A 50 -24.67 -2.89 5.75
CA LEU A 50 -24.05 -4.18 6.02
C LEU A 50 -23.97 -5.01 4.73
N ASP A 51 -25.00 -5.00 3.90
CA ASP A 51 -25.01 -5.65 2.58
C ASP A 51 -23.97 -5.02 1.64
N ASP A 52 -23.84 -3.70 1.64
CA ASP A 52 -22.84 -2.98 0.83
C ASP A 52 -21.39 -3.30 1.30
N LEU A 53 -21.18 -3.48 2.61
CA LEU A 53 -19.86 -3.77 3.20
C LEU A 53 -19.47 -5.26 3.14
N ALA A 54 -20.44 -6.17 3.20
CA ALA A 54 -20.21 -7.62 3.20
C ALA A 54 -19.26 -8.13 2.10
N PRO A 55 -19.40 -7.74 0.81
CA PRO A 55 -18.50 -8.21 -0.23
C PRO A 55 -17.10 -7.60 -0.14
N LEU A 56 -16.90 -6.53 0.64
CA LEU A 56 -15.62 -5.85 0.77
C LEU A 56 -14.81 -6.43 1.94
N GLU A 57 -15.39 -6.54 3.13
CA GLU A 57 -14.66 -6.82 4.39
C GLU A 57 -13.88 -8.15 4.42
N GLN A 58 -14.18 -9.08 3.52
CA GLN A 58 -13.43 -10.33 3.35
C GLN A 58 -12.01 -10.14 2.78
N TYR A 59 -11.73 -9.01 2.11
CA TYR A 59 -10.45 -8.76 1.45
C TYR A 59 -9.46 -7.93 2.28
N TRP A 60 -9.80 -7.62 3.53
CA TRP A 60 -8.93 -6.96 4.50
C TRP A 60 -8.72 -7.85 5.71
N ALA A 61 -7.55 -7.75 6.34
CA ALA A 61 -7.29 -8.46 7.57
C ALA A 61 -8.13 -7.91 8.74
N TYR A 62 -8.33 -6.59 8.79
CA TYR A 62 -9.10 -5.91 9.83
C TYR A 62 -10.24 -5.05 9.27
N PRO A 63 -11.46 -5.12 9.85
CA PRO A 63 -11.91 -6.08 10.88
C PRO A 63 -11.94 -7.54 10.35
N GLY A 64 -11.96 -7.71 9.03
CA GLY A 64 -11.97 -9.02 8.38
C GLY A 64 -13.31 -9.73 8.48
N GLY A 65 -13.44 -10.85 7.76
CA GLY A 65 -14.70 -11.60 7.66
C GLY A 65 -15.24 -12.10 9.00
N ALA A 66 -14.37 -12.54 9.92
CA ALA A 66 -14.80 -13.10 11.20
C ALA A 66 -15.43 -12.05 12.14
N GLN A 67 -14.79 -10.89 12.30
CA GLN A 67 -15.33 -9.81 13.12
C GLN A 67 -16.58 -9.21 12.48
N PHE A 68 -16.61 -9.08 11.15
CA PHE A 68 -17.79 -8.63 10.42
C PHE A 68 -18.97 -9.62 10.55
N ALA A 69 -18.72 -10.93 10.52
CA ALA A 69 -19.75 -11.94 10.77
C ALA A 69 -20.27 -11.91 12.21
N ARG A 70 -19.42 -11.56 13.18
CA ARG A 70 -19.85 -11.34 14.58
C ARG A 70 -20.74 -10.09 14.67
N LEU A 71 -20.36 -9.01 14.00
CA LEU A 71 -21.15 -7.78 13.95
C LEU A 71 -22.56 -8.03 13.38
N ASN A 72 -22.65 -8.78 12.27
CA ASN A 72 -23.93 -9.18 11.68
C ASN A 72 -24.78 -10.03 12.63
N ARG A 73 -24.16 -10.92 13.41
CA ARG A 73 -24.89 -11.71 14.42
C ARG A 73 -25.49 -10.84 15.51
N LEU A 74 -24.76 -9.83 16.01
CA LEU A 74 -25.29 -8.89 17.00
C LEU A 74 -26.49 -8.11 16.46
N PHE A 75 -26.39 -7.66 15.21
CA PHE A 75 -27.49 -6.98 14.52
C PHE A 75 -28.72 -7.88 14.35
N ALA A 76 -28.52 -9.12 13.87
CA ALA A 76 -29.60 -10.08 13.62
C ALA A 76 -30.32 -10.55 14.90
N VAL A 77 -29.58 -10.66 16.02
CA VAL A 77 -30.16 -10.99 17.34
C VAL A 77 -30.92 -9.79 17.94
N GLY A 78 -30.68 -8.58 17.44
CA GLY A 78 -31.30 -7.34 17.93
C GLY A 78 -30.61 -6.75 19.17
N ASP A 79 -29.37 -7.14 19.45
CA ASP A 79 -28.55 -6.52 20.51
C ASP A 79 -27.92 -5.23 19.99
N TYR A 80 -28.78 -4.23 19.75
CA TYR A 80 -28.38 -2.95 19.16
C TYR A 80 -27.37 -2.15 20.00
N PRO A 81 -27.40 -2.16 21.35
CA PRO A 81 -26.36 -1.52 22.15
C PRO A 81 -24.96 -2.12 21.91
N LYS A 82 -24.82 -3.44 21.95
CA LYS A 82 -23.52 -4.08 21.67
C LYS A 82 -23.11 -3.95 20.21
N PHE A 83 -24.06 -3.98 19.29
CA PHE A 83 -23.81 -3.70 17.88
C PHE A 83 -23.24 -2.30 17.67
N ALA A 84 -23.86 -1.25 18.24
CA ALA A 84 -23.37 0.12 18.11
C ALA A 84 -21.97 0.29 18.72
N GLN A 85 -21.71 -0.30 19.89
CA GLN A 85 -20.36 -0.30 20.50
C GLN A 85 -19.31 -0.95 19.58
N ALA A 86 -19.63 -2.10 18.99
CA ALA A 86 -18.76 -2.78 18.06
C ALA A 86 -18.48 -1.96 16.79
N VAL A 87 -19.52 -1.34 16.19
CA VAL A 87 -19.35 -0.47 15.02
C VAL A 87 -18.45 0.72 15.35
N THR A 88 -18.71 1.43 16.45
CA THR A 88 -17.88 2.57 16.88
C THR A 88 -16.43 2.15 17.10
N PHE A 89 -16.20 1.03 17.79
CA PHE A 89 -14.84 0.53 18.02
C PHE A 89 -14.10 0.21 16.71
N ILE A 90 -14.77 -0.47 15.78
CA ILE A 90 -14.19 -0.80 14.47
C ILE A 90 -13.91 0.48 13.68
N ASN A 91 -14.87 1.40 13.61
CA ASN A 91 -14.70 2.64 12.85
C ASN A 91 -13.59 3.52 13.43
N HIS A 92 -13.52 3.66 14.75
CA HIS A 92 -12.42 4.36 15.42
C HIS A 92 -11.07 3.71 15.13
N SER A 93 -10.99 2.38 15.19
CA SER A 93 -9.76 1.63 14.90
C SER A 93 -9.33 1.76 13.45
N LEU A 94 -10.27 1.80 12.49
CA LEU A 94 -9.99 2.07 11.08
C LEU A 94 -9.52 3.50 10.86
N THR A 95 -10.15 4.48 11.53
CA THR A 95 -9.83 5.91 11.40
C THR A 95 -8.47 6.27 11.98
N HIS A 96 -8.11 5.67 13.13
CA HIS A 96 -6.84 5.93 13.82
C HIS A 96 -5.76 4.89 13.52
N GLU A 97 -6.05 3.92 12.65
CA GLU A 97 -5.16 2.83 12.25
C GLU A 97 -4.61 1.98 13.42
N TRP A 98 -5.34 1.88 14.54
CA TRP A 98 -4.92 1.13 15.73
C TRP A 98 -4.72 -0.37 15.51
N TYR A 99 -5.33 -0.92 14.46
CA TYR A 99 -5.11 -2.31 14.06
C TYR A 99 -3.68 -2.55 13.55
N ARG A 100 -2.96 -1.50 13.12
CA ARG A 100 -1.58 -1.59 12.64
C ARG A 100 -0.55 -1.66 13.77
N THR A 101 -0.90 -1.14 14.94
CA THR A 101 0.04 -0.98 16.07
C THR A 101 -0.02 -2.15 17.07
N GLY A 102 -0.79 -3.20 16.79
CA GLY A 102 -0.97 -4.35 17.68
C GLY A 102 -1.75 -4.05 18.97
N ILE A 103 -2.26 -2.82 19.14
CA ILE A 103 -3.06 -2.40 20.30
C ILE A 103 -4.31 -3.29 20.43
N ILE A 104 -4.91 -3.69 19.32
CA ILE A 104 -6.12 -4.53 19.28
C ILE A 104 -5.85 -5.94 19.84
N GLU A 105 -4.65 -6.50 19.63
CA GLU A 105 -4.30 -7.84 20.15
C GLU A 105 -4.20 -7.86 21.67
N SER A 106 -3.70 -6.77 22.27
CA SER A 106 -3.64 -6.65 23.74
C SER A 106 -5.03 -6.56 24.38
N ILE A 107 -6.03 -6.08 23.64
CA ILE A 107 -7.41 -5.94 24.09
C ILE A 107 -8.20 -7.24 23.88
N ALA A 108 -7.99 -7.91 22.74
CA ALA A 108 -8.66 -9.17 22.41
C ALA A 108 -8.18 -10.35 23.28
N ALA A 109 -7.03 -10.23 23.93
CA ALA A 109 -6.51 -11.23 24.86
C ALA A 109 -7.26 -11.29 26.19
N ASP A 110 -7.95 -10.22 26.60
CA ASP A 110 -8.45 -10.07 27.96
C ASP A 110 -9.97 -10.24 28.14
N ASP A 111 -10.81 -10.19 27.10
CA ASP A 111 -12.23 -10.63 27.23
C ASP A 111 -12.94 -10.69 25.85
N GLU A 112 -13.96 -11.56 25.74
CA GLU A 112 -14.82 -11.72 24.55
C GLU A 112 -15.71 -10.49 24.25
N GLU A 113 -15.49 -9.31 24.85
CA GLU A 113 -16.32 -8.11 24.66
C GLU A 113 -15.52 -6.97 24.00
N PHE A 114 -16.17 -6.25 23.06
CA PHE A 114 -15.60 -5.00 22.54
C PHE A 114 -15.47 -4.01 23.69
N PRO A 115 -14.33 -3.31 23.86
CA PRO A 115 -14.12 -2.43 25.00
C PRO A 115 -15.19 -1.33 25.06
N ALA A 116 -15.75 -1.11 26.25
CA ALA A 116 -16.89 -0.22 26.46
C ALA A 116 -16.58 1.28 26.22
N ASP A 117 -15.30 1.66 26.18
CA ASP A 117 -14.86 3.03 25.89
C ASP A 117 -13.69 3.01 24.88
N PRO A 118 -13.93 3.37 23.61
CA PRO A 118 -12.89 3.45 22.59
C PRO A 118 -11.83 4.52 22.90
N ASN A 119 -12.18 5.55 23.69
CA ASN A 119 -11.29 6.68 23.99
C ASN A 119 -10.37 6.41 25.20
N ARG A 120 -10.62 5.35 25.96
CA ARG A 120 -9.76 4.92 27.08
C ARG A 120 -8.46 4.25 26.64
N LEU A 121 -8.28 4.07 25.34
CA LEU A 121 -7.05 3.61 24.72
C LEU A 121 -6.04 4.74 24.68
N GLU A 122 -5.63 5.24 25.84
CA GLU A 122 -4.40 6.01 25.94
C GLU A 122 -3.26 5.08 25.51
N VAL A 123 -2.79 5.31 24.28
CA VAL A 123 -1.56 4.75 23.74
C VAL A 123 -0.48 4.93 24.79
N ARG A 124 -0.16 3.86 25.52
CA ARG A 124 1.08 3.82 26.29
C ARG A 124 2.19 3.93 25.26
N GLN A 125 2.68 5.15 25.04
CA GLN A 125 3.92 5.42 24.33
C GLN A 125 5.05 4.79 25.15
N THR A 126 5.18 3.48 25.05
CA THR A 126 6.44 2.84 25.39
C THR A 126 7.42 3.38 24.35
N GLY A 127 8.57 3.90 24.76
CA GLY A 127 9.60 4.41 23.85
C GLY A 127 10.23 3.34 22.94
N LYS A 128 9.51 2.23 22.66
CA LYS A 128 9.83 1.22 21.67
C LYS A 128 9.28 1.64 20.32
N ARG A 129 10.07 1.40 19.28
CA ARG A 129 9.71 1.67 17.88
C ARG A 129 8.53 0.77 17.50
N GLU A 130 7.41 1.34 17.08
CA GLU A 130 6.27 0.57 16.59
C GLU A 130 6.68 -0.18 15.30
N PRO A 131 6.34 -1.47 15.18
CA PRO A 131 6.66 -2.24 13.99
C PRO A 131 5.81 -1.78 12.79
N LEU A 132 6.36 -1.92 11.59
CA LEU A 132 5.68 -1.56 10.36
C LEU A 132 4.68 -2.66 9.96
N TYR A 133 3.42 -2.28 9.74
CA TYR A 133 2.34 -3.21 9.41
C TYR A 133 2.19 -3.44 7.91
N PHE A 134 1.95 -4.69 7.50
CA PHE A 134 1.47 -5.06 6.17
C PHE A 134 0.55 -6.27 6.21
N GLU A 135 0.00 -6.68 5.06
CA GLU A 135 -0.87 -7.85 4.94
C GLU A 135 -0.30 -8.87 3.96
N VAL A 136 -0.61 -10.14 4.19
CA VAL A 136 -0.21 -11.26 3.33
C VAL A 136 -1.46 -11.97 2.85
N LEU A 137 -1.61 -12.07 1.53
CA LEU A 137 -2.71 -12.81 0.92
C LEU A 137 -2.37 -14.30 0.89
N VAL A 138 -3.24 -15.14 1.41
CA VAL A 138 -3.12 -16.60 1.34
C VAL A 138 -4.25 -17.11 0.46
N VAL A 139 -3.88 -17.75 -0.66
CA VAL A 139 -4.82 -18.31 -1.63
C VAL A 139 -4.94 -19.80 -1.40
N GLU A 140 -5.89 -20.17 -0.55
CA GLU A 140 -6.16 -21.56 -0.18
C GLU A 140 -7.60 -21.71 0.34
N ASN A 141 -8.24 -22.82 -0.01
CA ASN A 141 -9.56 -23.18 0.47
C ASN A 141 -9.44 -23.88 1.83
N LEU A 142 -9.51 -23.08 2.89
CA LEU A 142 -9.38 -23.51 4.28
C LEU A 142 -10.74 -23.48 4.99
N SER A 143 -10.94 -24.42 5.92
CA SER A 143 -12.05 -24.32 6.87
C SER A 143 -11.80 -23.22 7.90
N GLU A 144 -12.87 -22.70 8.52
CA GLU A 144 -12.75 -21.66 9.57
C GLU A 144 -11.82 -22.08 10.73
N SER A 145 -11.80 -23.37 11.07
CA SER A 145 -10.87 -23.91 12.08
C SER A 145 -9.41 -23.90 11.63
N GLN A 146 -9.13 -24.20 10.35
CA GLN A 146 -7.80 -24.15 9.77
C GLN A 146 -7.30 -22.70 9.66
N GLU A 147 -8.17 -21.77 9.25
CA GLU A 147 -7.83 -20.34 9.21
C GLU A 147 -7.44 -19.81 10.59
N ARG A 148 -8.20 -20.14 11.64
CA ARG A 148 -7.88 -19.74 13.02
C ARG A 148 -6.56 -20.31 13.49
N LEU A 149 -6.26 -21.56 13.15
CA LEU A 149 -4.99 -22.20 13.48
C LEU A 149 -3.82 -21.48 12.78
N LEU A 150 -3.94 -21.24 11.47
CA LEU A 150 -2.92 -20.55 10.69
C LEU A 150 -2.66 -19.12 11.23
N ARG A 151 -3.72 -18.36 11.54
CA ARG A 151 -3.59 -17.05 12.19
C ARG A 151 -2.80 -17.16 13.49
N LYS A 152 -3.18 -18.09 14.37
CA LYS A 152 -2.50 -18.30 15.65
C LYS A 152 -1.03 -18.66 15.48
N GLU A 153 -0.70 -19.50 14.50
CA GLU A 153 0.69 -19.86 14.21
C GLU A 153 1.51 -18.67 13.74
N VAL A 154 0.99 -17.85 12.82
CA VAL A 154 1.64 -16.59 12.39
C VAL A 154 1.90 -15.68 13.58
N HIS A 155 0.94 -15.52 14.48
CA HIS A 155 1.10 -14.67 15.68
C HIS A 155 2.16 -15.21 16.63
N ASN A 156 2.24 -16.53 16.82
CA ASN A 156 3.24 -17.16 17.69
C ASN A 156 4.69 -16.96 17.21
N TRP A 157 4.90 -16.70 15.91
CA TRP A 157 6.23 -16.48 15.36
C TRP A 157 6.74 -15.05 15.51
N ARG A 158 5.87 -14.09 15.81
CA ARG A 158 6.23 -12.68 15.96
C ARG A 158 7.18 -12.48 17.13
N ARG A 159 8.19 -11.65 16.93
CA ARG A 159 9.17 -11.26 17.94
C ARG A 159 8.99 -9.80 18.28
N ALA A 160 9.32 -9.45 19.52
CA ALA A 160 9.23 -8.06 19.99
C ALA A 160 10.19 -7.10 19.26
N ASP A 161 11.23 -7.63 18.61
CA ASP A 161 12.25 -6.86 17.90
C ASP A 161 12.07 -6.89 16.37
N ASP A 162 10.99 -7.50 15.86
CA ASP A 162 10.73 -7.51 14.41
C ASP A 162 10.42 -6.10 13.91
N GLU A 163 11.09 -5.67 12.83
CA GLU A 163 10.85 -4.36 12.21
C GLU A 163 9.49 -4.30 11.51
N PHE A 164 8.96 -5.44 11.09
CA PHE A 164 7.68 -5.56 10.39
C PHE A 164 6.79 -6.62 11.05
N VAL A 165 5.50 -6.36 11.06
CA VAL A 165 4.44 -7.29 11.47
C VAL A 165 3.43 -7.42 10.34
N TYR A 166 2.82 -8.59 10.20
CA TYR A 166 1.77 -8.77 9.20
C TYR A 166 0.61 -9.60 9.68
N GLU A 167 -0.55 -9.27 9.14
CA GLU A 167 -1.76 -10.08 9.20
C GLU A 167 -2.00 -10.84 7.91
N ILE A 168 -2.80 -11.90 8.00
CA ILE A 168 -3.18 -12.69 6.82
C ILE A 168 -4.60 -12.38 6.35
N VAL A 169 -4.76 -12.33 5.03
CA VAL A 169 -6.05 -12.30 4.33
C VAL A 169 -6.17 -13.61 3.59
N ILE A 170 -7.21 -14.39 3.85
CA ILE A 170 -7.36 -15.74 3.27
C ILE A 170 -8.51 -15.70 2.27
N VAL A 171 -8.25 -16.19 1.06
CA VAL A 171 -9.26 -16.28 0.00
C VAL A 171 -9.26 -17.69 -0.61
N PRO A 172 -10.42 -18.28 -0.89
CA PRO A 172 -10.50 -19.68 -1.31
C PRO A 172 -10.30 -19.89 -2.82
N ASN A 173 -10.27 -18.82 -3.62
CA ASN A 173 -10.24 -18.92 -5.09
C ASN A 173 -9.40 -17.84 -5.78
N ALA A 174 -9.09 -18.11 -7.05
CA ALA A 174 -8.23 -17.25 -7.89
C ALA A 174 -8.83 -15.88 -8.18
N VAL A 175 -10.15 -15.80 -8.44
CA VAL A 175 -10.83 -14.53 -8.72
C VAL A 175 -10.80 -13.61 -7.49
N GLU A 176 -11.11 -14.15 -6.32
CA GLU A 176 -11.03 -13.44 -5.04
C GLU A 176 -9.61 -13.02 -4.70
N ALA A 177 -8.59 -13.80 -5.08
CA ALA A 177 -7.20 -13.39 -4.93
C ALA A 177 -6.86 -12.16 -5.77
N LEU A 178 -7.33 -12.09 -7.02
CA LEU A 178 -7.14 -10.92 -7.87
C LEU A 178 -7.91 -9.71 -7.34
N ILE A 179 -9.15 -9.91 -6.85
CA ILE A 179 -9.93 -8.86 -6.20
C ILE A 179 -9.19 -8.32 -4.97
N ALA A 180 -8.71 -9.21 -4.09
CA ALA A 180 -7.99 -8.83 -2.89
C ALA A 180 -6.72 -8.04 -3.23
N ALA A 181 -5.90 -8.55 -4.16
CA ALA A 181 -4.69 -7.87 -4.61
C ALA A 181 -4.97 -6.50 -5.26
N TRP A 182 -6.11 -6.32 -5.90
CA TRP A 182 -6.49 -5.03 -6.48
C TRP A 182 -7.01 -4.03 -5.44
N LEU A 183 -7.89 -4.48 -4.54
CA LEU A 183 -8.56 -3.63 -3.55
C LEU A 183 -7.66 -3.25 -2.37
N ASN A 184 -6.86 -4.19 -1.91
CA ASN A 184 -6.12 -4.06 -0.67
C ASN A 184 -4.64 -3.76 -0.94
N VAL A 185 -4.31 -2.49 -0.82
CA VAL A 185 -2.94 -1.96 -0.97
C VAL A 185 -2.00 -2.35 0.18
N ASN A 186 -2.55 -2.77 1.35
CA ASN A 186 -1.74 -3.25 2.47
C ASN A 186 -1.12 -4.62 2.17
N ILE A 187 -1.67 -5.38 1.22
CA ILE A 187 -1.09 -6.67 0.82
C ILE A 187 0.29 -6.40 0.22
N GLN A 188 1.33 -7.01 0.77
CA GLN A 188 2.70 -6.87 0.26
C GLN A 188 3.31 -8.19 -0.21
N ALA A 189 2.69 -9.33 0.10
CA ALA A 189 3.10 -10.64 -0.37
C ALA A 189 1.88 -11.55 -0.58
N VAL A 190 2.02 -12.56 -1.45
CA VAL A 190 1.00 -13.57 -1.71
C VAL A 190 1.58 -14.97 -1.54
N VAL A 191 0.88 -15.81 -0.80
CA VAL A 191 1.18 -17.23 -0.62
C VAL A 191 0.11 -18.03 -1.34
N ILE A 192 0.49 -18.72 -2.40
CA ILE A 192 -0.40 -19.56 -3.20
C ILE A 192 -0.26 -21.00 -2.69
N GLY A 193 -1.38 -21.58 -2.25
CA GLY A 193 -1.49 -23.01 -1.94
C GLY A 193 -1.87 -23.84 -3.18
N ARG A 194 -1.86 -25.16 -3.06
CA ARG A 194 -2.31 -26.06 -4.14
C ARG A 194 -3.84 -26.22 -4.20
N ARG A 195 -4.54 -25.93 -3.10
CA ARG A 195 -5.96 -26.26 -2.89
C ARG A 195 -6.82 -25.00 -2.92
N PHE A 196 -6.92 -24.33 -4.06
CA PHE A 196 -7.87 -23.25 -4.27
C PHE A 196 -8.87 -23.61 -5.38
N ALA A 197 -10.03 -22.96 -5.43
CA ALA A 197 -11.01 -23.10 -6.52
C ALA A 197 -10.73 -22.08 -7.64
N PRO A 198 -11.06 -22.35 -8.92
CA PRO A 198 -10.88 -21.37 -9.99
C PRO A 198 -11.91 -20.24 -9.88
N HIS A 199 -13.16 -20.57 -9.55
CA HIS A 199 -14.27 -19.62 -9.47
C HIS A 199 -14.69 -19.35 -8.03
N SER A 200 -15.24 -18.15 -7.80
CA SER A 200 -15.91 -17.84 -6.53
C SER A 200 -17.32 -18.43 -6.52
N THR A 201 -17.75 -18.90 -5.36
CA THR A 201 -19.13 -19.30 -5.09
C THR A 201 -20.03 -18.13 -4.70
N ARG A 202 -19.47 -16.92 -4.57
CA ARG A 202 -20.18 -15.71 -4.14
C ARG A 202 -20.64 -14.90 -5.35
N ASP A 203 -21.72 -14.13 -5.17
CA ASP A 203 -22.13 -13.14 -6.15
C ASP A 203 -21.14 -11.97 -6.15
N LEU A 204 -20.36 -11.87 -7.23
CA LEU A 204 -19.35 -10.82 -7.43
C LEU A 204 -19.83 -9.74 -8.40
N SER A 205 -21.12 -9.67 -8.73
CA SER A 205 -21.68 -8.70 -9.68
C SER A 205 -21.40 -7.24 -9.30
N ALA A 206 -21.31 -6.92 -8.01
CA ALA A 206 -20.93 -5.59 -7.53
C ALA A 206 -19.46 -5.22 -7.82
N LEU A 207 -18.60 -6.23 -8.03
CA LEU A 207 -17.16 -6.09 -8.22
C LEU A 207 -16.70 -6.43 -9.65
N SER A 208 -17.61 -6.90 -10.52
CA SER A 208 -17.30 -7.35 -11.88
C SER A 208 -16.77 -6.24 -12.79
N ASP A 209 -17.12 -4.98 -12.50
CA ASP A 209 -16.62 -3.81 -13.23
C ASP A 209 -15.12 -3.54 -12.95
N PHE A 210 -14.56 -4.14 -11.90
CA PHE A 210 -13.22 -3.83 -11.40
C PHE A 210 -12.18 -4.93 -11.63
N VAL A 211 -12.61 -6.18 -11.87
CA VAL A 211 -11.69 -7.33 -12.00
C VAL A 211 -11.84 -8.02 -13.34
N ASP A 212 -10.70 -8.31 -13.97
CA ASP A 212 -10.62 -9.09 -15.19
C ASP A 212 -10.97 -10.55 -14.90
N THR A 213 -12.26 -10.89 -14.99
CA THR A 213 -12.76 -12.25 -14.76
C THR A 213 -12.26 -13.26 -15.80
N ARG A 214 -11.63 -12.81 -16.89
CA ARG A 214 -11.08 -13.68 -17.96
C ARG A 214 -9.97 -14.60 -17.46
N VAL A 215 -9.32 -14.28 -16.34
CA VAL A 215 -8.34 -15.19 -15.72
C VAL A 215 -9.03 -16.45 -15.22
N ALA A 216 -10.28 -16.35 -14.72
CA ALA A 216 -11.05 -17.51 -14.30
C ALA A 216 -11.33 -18.45 -15.48
N ASP A 217 -11.60 -17.90 -16.67
CA ASP A 217 -11.82 -18.68 -17.90
C ASP A 217 -10.56 -19.43 -18.36
N SER A 218 -9.38 -19.01 -17.90
CA SER A 218 -8.10 -19.66 -18.20
C SER A 218 -7.67 -20.71 -17.18
N ILE A 219 -8.38 -20.83 -16.04
CA ILE A 219 -8.08 -21.78 -14.96
C ILE A 219 -9.23 -22.79 -14.91
N ASP A 220 -9.03 -23.97 -15.50
CA ASP A 220 -10.00 -25.08 -15.43
C ASP A 220 -9.85 -25.87 -14.11
N GLU A 221 -10.93 -26.48 -13.62
CA GLU A 221 -10.92 -27.37 -12.46
C GLU A 221 -10.10 -28.64 -12.72
N ASP A 222 -10.08 -29.11 -13.96
CA ASP A 222 -9.36 -30.32 -14.38
C ASP A 222 -7.83 -30.09 -14.56
N MET A 223 -7.37 -28.84 -14.49
CA MET A 223 -5.95 -28.51 -14.61
C MET A 223 -5.14 -28.93 -13.38
N ASN A 224 -3.87 -29.26 -13.59
CA ASN A 224 -2.95 -29.53 -12.49
C ASN A 224 -2.82 -28.29 -11.59
N SER A 225 -2.79 -28.50 -10.26
CA SER A 225 -2.68 -27.41 -9.28
C SER A 225 -1.48 -26.47 -9.52
N ASP A 226 -0.36 -27.00 -10.05
CA ASP A 226 0.81 -26.18 -10.36
C ASP A 226 0.57 -25.23 -11.55
N GLU A 227 -0.09 -25.71 -12.59
CA GLU A 227 -0.42 -24.90 -13.78
C GLU A 227 -1.41 -23.79 -13.39
N ARG A 228 -2.37 -24.12 -12.52
CA ARG A 228 -3.30 -23.14 -11.96
C ARG A 228 -2.57 -22.07 -11.15
N ALA A 229 -1.58 -22.47 -10.36
CA ALA A 229 -0.75 -21.54 -9.58
C ALA A 229 0.11 -20.64 -10.49
N GLU A 230 0.67 -21.16 -11.59
CA GLU A 230 1.42 -20.36 -12.58
C GLU A 230 0.55 -19.29 -13.24
N ILE A 231 -0.67 -19.66 -13.66
CA ILE A 231 -1.60 -18.73 -14.30
C ILE A 231 -1.99 -17.63 -13.32
N LEU A 232 -2.31 -17.98 -12.09
CA LEU A 232 -2.63 -17.00 -11.05
C LEU A 232 -1.42 -16.10 -10.75
N ALA A 233 -0.22 -16.66 -10.63
CA ALA A 233 0.99 -15.88 -10.40
C ALA A 233 1.24 -14.89 -11.54
N ALA A 234 1.14 -15.32 -12.81
CA ALA A 234 1.28 -14.43 -13.95
C ALA A 234 0.23 -13.30 -13.97
N ALA A 235 -1.02 -13.61 -13.60
CA ALA A 235 -2.08 -12.61 -13.48
C ALA A 235 -1.79 -11.60 -12.36
N LEU A 236 -1.33 -12.07 -11.19
CA LEU A 236 -0.94 -11.22 -10.06
C LEU A 236 0.28 -10.34 -10.41
N THR A 237 1.31 -10.88 -11.06
CA THR A 237 2.48 -10.11 -11.51
C THR A 237 2.09 -9.04 -12.54
N ARG A 238 1.14 -9.33 -13.44
CA ARG A 238 0.62 -8.33 -14.38
C ARG A 238 -0.14 -7.21 -13.67
N LEU A 239 -0.85 -7.55 -12.59
CA LEU A 239 -1.68 -6.62 -11.82
C LEU A 239 -0.84 -5.74 -10.88
N ARG A 240 0.08 -6.37 -10.13
CA ARG A 240 0.90 -5.80 -9.06
C ARG A 240 2.30 -6.44 -9.13
N PRO A 241 3.18 -6.01 -10.05
CA PRO A 241 4.50 -6.61 -10.25
C PRO A 241 5.42 -6.49 -9.03
N GLU A 242 5.09 -5.62 -8.08
CA GLU A 242 5.83 -5.41 -6.83
C GLU A 242 5.52 -6.40 -5.70
N LEU A 243 4.54 -7.29 -5.88
CA LEU A 243 4.18 -8.30 -4.88
C LEU A 243 5.14 -9.49 -4.91
N ASP A 244 5.65 -9.86 -3.73
CA ASP A 244 6.43 -11.08 -3.58
C ASP A 244 5.48 -12.30 -3.61
N LEU A 245 5.69 -13.23 -4.55
CA LEU A 245 4.84 -14.41 -4.71
C LEU A 245 5.55 -15.68 -4.21
N TYR A 246 4.88 -16.42 -3.34
CA TYR A 246 5.38 -17.66 -2.73
C TYR A 246 4.45 -18.83 -3.04
N LEU A 247 5.01 -20.01 -3.30
CA LEU A 247 4.24 -21.23 -3.52
C LEU A 247 4.43 -22.20 -2.35
N THR A 248 3.33 -22.77 -1.84
CA THR A 248 3.37 -23.86 -0.86
C THR A 248 2.89 -25.16 -1.51
N THR A 249 3.66 -26.24 -1.34
CA THR A 249 3.40 -27.52 -2.01
C THR A 249 3.57 -28.71 -1.06
N GLU A 250 2.78 -29.77 -1.28
CA GLU A 250 2.90 -31.07 -0.59
C GLU A 250 3.82 -32.04 -1.34
N VAL A 251 4.29 -31.66 -2.54
CA VAL A 251 5.13 -32.47 -3.43
C VAL A 251 6.59 -32.01 -3.32
N ASP A 252 7.54 -32.93 -3.58
CA ASP A 252 8.98 -32.65 -3.56
C ASP A 252 9.34 -31.37 -4.33
N VAL A 253 9.96 -30.44 -3.60
CA VAL A 253 10.27 -29.07 -4.08
C VAL A 253 11.17 -29.10 -5.32
N GLU A 254 12.07 -30.08 -5.43
CA GLU A 254 13.01 -30.19 -6.56
C GLU A 254 12.30 -30.37 -7.92
N ASN A 255 11.21 -31.14 -7.95
CA ASN A 255 10.44 -31.40 -9.16
C ASN A 255 9.61 -30.18 -9.60
N VAL A 256 9.26 -29.34 -8.63
CA VAL A 256 8.35 -28.18 -8.76
C VAL A 256 9.18 -26.93 -9.10
N ALA A 257 10.25 -26.66 -8.36
CA ALA A 257 11.11 -25.49 -8.53
C ALA A 257 11.80 -25.43 -9.90
N GLY A 258 12.15 -26.59 -10.49
CA GLY A 258 12.73 -26.65 -11.84
C GLY A 258 11.77 -26.23 -12.97
N ARG A 259 10.45 -26.21 -12.71
CA ARG A 259 9.40 -25.89 -13.69
C ARG A 259 8.80 -24.49 -13.48
N LEU A 260 8.56 -24.12 -12.21
CA LEU A 260 7.78 -22.94 -11.80
C LEU A 260 8.58 -21.62 -11.69
N GLY A 261 9.87 -21.64 -12.01
CA GLY A 261 10.85 -20.64 -11.54
C GLY A 261 10.77 -19.21 -12.09
N LYS A 262 9.71 -18.80 -12.83
CA LYS A 262 9.59 -17.43 -13.36
C LYS A 262 8.58 -16.55 -12.63
N GLY A 263 7.61 -17.13 -11.94
CA GLY A 263 6.53 -16.37 -11.28
C GLY A 263 6.63 -16.29 -9.76
N PHE A 264 7.53 -17.07 -9.14
CA PHE A 264 7.61 -17.20 -7.68
C PHE A 264 9.01 -16.88 -7.18
N GLU A 265 9.09 -16.13 -6.08
CA GLU A 265 10.34 -15.84 -5.36
C GLU A 265 10.91 -17.10 -4.71
N ARG A 266 10.03 -17.93 -4.13
CA ARG A 266 10.42 -19.19 -3.49
C ARG A 266 9.27 -20.18 -3.40
N VAL A 267 9.62 -21.47 -3.46
CA VAL A 267 8.71 -22.60 -3.27
C VAL A 267 9.03 -23.27 -1.94
N PHE A 268 8.01 -23.57 -1.13
CA PHE A 268 8.13 -24.20 0.18
C PHE A 268 7.39 -25.53 0.21
N HIS A 269 7.99 -26.55 0.82
CA HIS A 269 7.25 -27.74 1.18
C HIS A 269 6.43 -27.46 2.44
N VAL A 270 5.16 -27.89 2.46
CA VAL A 270 4.28 -27.77 3.65
C VAL A 270 4.89 -28.43 4.91
N ARG A 271 5.81 -29.40 4.75
CA ARG A 271 6.49 -30.09 5.86
C ARG A 271 7.71 -29.34 6.40
N ASP A 272 8.32 -28.46 5.62
CA ASP A 272 9.50 -27.68 6.04
C ASP A 272 9.11 -26.57 7.04
N GLY A 273 7.81 -26.40 7.27
CA GLY A 273 7.24 -25.57 8.33
C GLY A 273 7.02 -24.12 7.91
N LEU A 274 6.02 -23.48 8.53
CA LEU A 274 5.64 -22.09 8.27
C LEU A 274 6.70 -21.06 8.69
N LEU A 275 7.69 -21.47 9.49
CA LEU A 275 8.75 -20.56 9.95
C LEU A 275 9.62 -20.05 8.80
N GLU A 276 10.02 -20.92 7.87
CA GLU A 276 10.83 -20.48 6.72
C GLU A 276 10.05 -19.53 5.81
N LEU A 277 8.76 -19.82 5.60
CA LEU A 277 7.87 -18.95 4.86
C LEU A 277 7.76 -17.58 5.54
N HIS A 278 7.49 -17.56 6.85
CA HIS A 278 7.41 -16.35 7.65
C HIS A 278 8.68 -15.49 7.54
N LEU A 279 9.86 -16.10 7.73
CA LEU A 279 11.14 -15.38 7.61
C LEU A 279 11.40 -14.88 6.18
N SER A 280 10.98 -15.64 5.17
CA SER A 280 11.13 -15.24 3.76
C SER A 280 10.24 -14.05 3.41
N VAL A 281 8.99 -14.06 3.88
CA VAL A 281 8.05 -12.94 3.73
C VAL A 281 8.62 -11.67 4.35
N LEU A 282 9.07 -11.73 5.60
CA LEU A 282 9.67 -10.58 6.28
C LEU A 282 10.92 -10.06 5.55
N ARG A 283 11.77 -10.97 5.06
CA ARG A 283 12.97 -10.62 4.31
C ARG A 283 12.65 -9.96 2.97
N GLY A 284 11.65 -10.46 2.23
CA GLY A 284 11.23 -9.88 0.95
C GLY A 284 10.73 -8.45 1.11
N VAL A 285 9.82 -8.23 2.07
CA VAL A 285 9.31 -6.89 2.40
C VAL A 285 10.43 -5.96 2.87
N ALA A 286 11.33 -6.44 3.74
CA ALA A 286 12.47 -5.65 4.21
C ALA A 286 13.42 -5.25 3.07
N ALA A 287 13.62 -6.13 2.07
CA ALA A 287 14.45 -5.83 0.91
C ALA A 287 13.85 -4.71 0.06
N ARG A 288 12.53 -4.70 -0.14
CA ARG A 288 11.82 -3.63 -0.87
C ARG A 288 11.70 -2.33 -0.07
N TYR A 289 11.57 -2.42 1.25
CA TYR A 289 11.57 -1.26 2.15
C TYR A 289 12.94 -0.58 2.25
N ARG A 290 14.02 -1.30 1.96
CA ARG A 290 15.40 -0.80 2.11
C ARG A 290 15.63 0.42 1.20
N THR A 291 15.97 1.54 1.82
CA THR A 291 16.42 2.75 1.14
C THR A 291 17.94 2.90 1.29
N PRO A 292 18.77 2.56 0.29
CA PRO A 292 20.23 2.45 0.48
C PRO A 292 20.89 3.71 1.02
N PHE A 293 20.62 4.86 0.39
CA PHE A 293 21.22 6.13 0.79
C PHE A 293 20.71 6.64 2.14
N PHE A 294 19.38 6.62 2.35
CA PHE A 294 18.80 7.09 3.62
C PHE A 294 19.18 6.18 4.81
N SER A 295 19.27 4.87 4.60
CA SER A 295 19.73 3.93 5.64
C SER A 295 21.20 4.19 6.00
N ALA A 296 22.05 4.41 4.99
CA ALA A 296 23.45 4.78 5.22
C ALA A 296 23.57 6.12 5.96
N LEU A 297 22.74 7.11 5.60
CA LEU A 297 22.70 8.42 6.26
C LEU A 297 22.28 8.32 7.73
N LYS A 298 21.24 7.54 8.03
CA LYS A 298 20.77 7.27 9.40
C LYS A 298 21.84 6.55 10.23
N GLN A 299 22.50 5.55 9.67
CA GLN A 299 23.59 4.88 10.36
C GLN A 299 24.79 5.81 10.58
N TYR A 300 25.07 6.70 9.62
CA TYR A 300 26.14 7.68 9.72
C TYR A 300 25.86 8.71 10.83
N SER A 301 24.64 9.26 10.90
CA SER A 301 24.27 10.27 11.90
C SER A 301 24.35 9.76 13.34
N GLN A 302 24.24 8.44 13.54
CA GLN A 302 24.36 7.79 14.85
C GLN A 302 25.81 7.52 15.27
N ARG A 303 26.79 7.67 14.37
CA ARG A 303 28.20 7.41 14.70
C ARG A 303 28.78 8.59 15.48
N PRO A 304 29.43 8.36 16.63
CA PRO A 304 30.14 9.42 17.35
C PRO A 304 31.42 9.77 16.60
N THR A 305 31.35 10.74 15.69
CA THR A 305 32.52 11.23 14.94
C THR A 305 32.94 12.63 15.42
N GLY A 306 34.25 12.81 15.54
CA GLY A 306 34.84 14.13 15.71
C GLY A 306 34.77 14.88 14.38
N VAL A 307 34.12 16.04 14.36
CA VAL A 307 34.02 16.88 13.16
C VAL A 307 35.28 17.75 13.09
N PHE A 308 36.26 17.30 12.31
CA PHE A 308 37.48 18.06 11.99
C PHE A 308 37.46 18.63 10.55
N HIS A 309 36.34 18.44 9.85
CA HIS A 309 36.09 18.96 8.51
C HIS A 309 35.11 20.15 8.56
N ALA A 310 35.09 20.95 7.49
CA ALA A 310 34.24 22.14 7.39
C ALA A 310 32.76 21.77 7.20
N LEU A 311 32.09 21.41 8.29
CA LEU A 311 30.64 21.30 8.38
C LEU A 311 30.09 22.59 9.04
N PRO A 312 29.29 23.40 8.34
CA PRO A 312 28.79 24.69 8.82
C PRO A 312 28.18 24.67 10.23
N ILE A 313 27.44 23.62 10.60
CA ILE A 313 26.78 23.53 11.92
C ILE A 313 27.33 22.39 12.78
N SER A 314 28.35 21.68 12.30
CA SER A 314 29.06 20.61 13.01
C SER A 314 28.11 19.57 13.60
N GLN A 315 27.18 19.06 12.78
CA GLN A 315 26.14 18.13 13.18
C GLN A 315 25.24 18.68 14.30
N GLY A 316 24.86 19.95 14.20
CA GLY A 316 23.99 20.63 15.17
C GLY A 316 24.68 21.12 16.44
N LYS A 317 25.96 20.79 16.68
CA LYS A 317 26.70 21.26 17.89
C LYS A 317 26.75 22.79 18.00
N SER A 318 26.87 23.49 16.88
CA SER A 318 26.86 24.95 16.85
C SER A 318 25.50 25.54 17.24
N ILE A 319 24.42 24.81 17.00
CA ILE A 319 23.04 25.23 17.29
C ILE A 319 22.71 24.96 18.76
N VAL A 320 22.98 23.74 19.25
CA VAL A 320 22.70 23.32 20.64
C VAL A 320 23.44 24.20 21.65
N ASN A 321 24.67 24.62 21.35
CA ASN A 321 25.46 25.48 22.23
C ASN A 321 25.20 26.98 22.02
N SER A 322 24.41 27.38 21.01
CA SER A 322 24.10 28.78 20.76
C SER A 322 23.12 29.34 21.78
N HIS A 323 23.21 30.63 22.09
CA HIS A 323 22.23 31.30 22.93
C HIS A 323 21.04 31.85 22.14
N TRP A 324 21.16 31.92 20.80
CA TRP A 324 20.24 32.67 19.95
C TRP A 324 19.38 31.81 19.02
N ILE A 325 19.82 30.59 18.71
CA ILE A 325 19.20 29.75 17.66
C ILE A 325 18.82 28.34 18.14
N LYS A 326 18.70 28.13 19.46
CA LYS A 326 18.30 26.83 20.03
C LYS A 326 16.91 26.39 19.59
N ASP A 327 16.02 27.36 19.39
CA ASP A 327 14.67 27.18 18.86
C ASP A 327 14.64 26.51 17.48
N MET A 328 15.75 26.55 16.71
CA MET A 328 15.86 25.77 15.46
C MET A 328 15.83 24.27 15.70
N VAL A 329 16.40 23.76 16.80
CA VAL A 329 16.33 22.33 17.17
C VAL A 329 14.92 21.98 17.62
N ASP A 330 14.28 22.85 18.39
CA ASP A 330 12.91 22.64 18.84
C ASP A 330 11.92 22.60 17.65
N PHE A 331 12.17 23.41 16.62
CA PHE A 331 11.33 23.47 15.43
C PHE A 331 11.61 22.35 14.41
N TYR A 332 12.87 22.16 13.99
CA TYR A 332 13.22 21.19 12.93
C TYR A 332 13.49 19.78 13.45
N GLY A 333 13.81 19.63 14.73
CA GLY A 333 14.33 18.39 15.30
C GLY A 333 15.83 18.24 15.10
N LEU A 334 16.49 17.55 16.04
CA LEU A 334 17.94 17.39 16.05
C LEU A 334 18.45 16.50 14.90
N ASP A 335 17.65 15.51 14.48
CA ASP A 335 18.05 14.51 13.47
C ASP A 335 18.39 15.14 12.11
N VAL A 336 17.71 16.22 11.73
CA VAL A 336 17.99 16.96 10.48
C VAL A 336 19.43 17.51 10.49
N PHE A 337 19.88 18.02 11.63
CA PHE A 337 21.22 18.57 11.77
C PHE A 337 22.27 17.47 11.96
N MET A 338 21.93 16.38 12.65
CA MET A 338 22.82 15.22 12.80
C MET A 338 23.08 14.51 11.46
N ALA A 339 22.15 14.63 10.50
CA ALA A 339 22.32 14.13 9.14
C ALA A 339 23.26 15.01 8.27
N GLU A 340 23.76 16.14 8.78
CA GLU A 340 24.75 16.96 8.07
C GLU A 340 26.02 16.15 7.75
N THR A 341 26.39 16.14 6.47
CA THR A 341 27.50 15.35 5.95
C THR A 341 28.17 16.02 4.76
N SER A 342 29.37 15.55 4.43
CA SER A 342 30.14 15.98 3.26
C SER A 342 30.84 14.77 2.65
N ALA A 343 31.08 14.81 1.33
CA ALA A 343 31.83 13.77 0.61
C ALA A 343 33.25 13.55 1.17
N THR A 344 33.81 14.52 1.89
CA THR A 344 35.15 14.43 2.48
C THR A 344 35.19 13.74 3.84
N CYS A 345 34.04 13.59 4.53
CA CYS A 345 34.00 13.01 5.88
C CYS A 345 34.16 11.48 5.88
N GLY A 346 34.14 10.85 4.70
CA GLY A 346 34.24 9.40 4.55
C GLY A 346 32.99 8.67 5.05
N GLY A 347 32.75 7.46 4.55
CA GLY A 347 31.62 6.63 4.97
C GLY A 347 30.27 6.97 4.32
N LEU A 348 30.17 8.07 3.57
CA LEU A 348 29.06 8.40 2.68
C LEU A 348 29.60 8.71 1.27
N ASP A 349 28.80 8.37 0.26
CA ASP A 349 29.13 8.45 -1.16
C ASP A 349 29.20 9.91 -1.69
N SER A 350 29.81 10.13 -2.85
CA SER A 350 29.84 11.43 -3.52
C SER A 350 28.68 11.55 -4.51
N LEU A 351 27.92 12.65 -4.46
CA LEU A 351 26.85 12.89 -5.46
C LEU A 351 27.42 13.11 -6.87
N LEU A 352 28.63 13.68 -6.98
CA LEU A 352 29.29 13.96 -8.25
C LEU A 352 29.95 12.72 -8.86
N GLU A 353 30.33 11.76 -8.02
CA GLU A 353 30.95 10.49 -8.43
C GLU A 353 30.39 9.35 -7.56
N PRO A 354 29.15 8.91 -7.82
CA PRO A 354 28.49 7.92 -6.97
C PRO A 354 29.07 6.52 -7.20
N THR A 355 29.58 5.90 -6.14
CA THR A 355 30.23 4.57 -6.15
C THR A 355 29.64 3.59 -5.12
N GLY A 356 28.88 4.07 -4.14
CA GLY A 356 28.34 3.31 -3.01
C GLY A 356 26.82 3.47 -2.87
N PRO A 357 26.30 3.84 -1.69
CA PRO A 357 24.85 3.93 -1.45
C PRO A 357 24.08 4.86 -2.39
N LEU A 358 24.70 5.94 -2.92
CA LEU A 358 24.03 6.78 -3.92
C LEU A 358 23.94 6.07 -5.26
N ARG A 359 24.99 5.34 -5.67
CA ARG A 359 24.96 4.55 -6.90
C ARG A 359 23.89 3.46 -6.85
N GLU A 360 23.79 2.76 -5.73
CA GLU A 360 22.75 1.75 -5.50
C GLU A 360 21.35 2.38 -5.56
N ALA A 361 21.16 3.53 -4.90
CA ALA A 361 19.89 4.24 -4.94
C ALA A 361 19.52 4.74 -6.35
N GLN A 362 20.49 5.21 -7.15
CA GLN A 362 20.29 5.60 -8.54
C GLN A 362 19.92 4.40 -9.41
N GLN A 363 20.50 3.22 -9.18
CA GLN A 363 20.15 2.01 -9.92
C GLN A 363 18.72 1.57 -9.60
N LEU A 364 18.34 1.51 -8.32
CA LEU A 364 16.98 1.18 -7.92
C LEU A 364 15.95 2.17 -8.49
N ALA A 365 16.28 3.46 -8.51
CA ALA A 365 15.45 4.47 -9.15
C ALA A 365 15.36 4.26 -10.67
N ALA A 366 16.47 3.88 -11.33
CA ALA A 366 16.46 3.57 -12.77
C ALA A 366 15.52 2.40 -13.08
N ASP A 367 15.59 1.33 -12.29
CA ASP A 367 14.73 0.15 -12.43
C ASP A 367 13.26 0.52 -12.20
N THR A 368 12.97 1.32 -11.17
CA THR A 368 11.61 1.78 -10.82
C THR A 368 10.99 2.64 -11.92
N PHE A 369 11.74 3.60 -12.48
CA PHE A 369 11.24 4.48 -13.54
C PHE A 369 11.36 3.89 -14.95
N GLY A 370 11.84 2.65 -15.08
CA GLY A 370 12.05 2.01 -16.39
C GLY A 370 13.07 2.73 -17.28
N SER A 371 14.05 3.41 -16.67
CA SER A 371 15.05 4.19 -17.38
C SER A 371 16.38 3.44 -17.46
N ARG A 372 17.21 3.75 -18.46
CA ARG A 372 18.55 3.14 -18.59
C ARG A 372 19.49 3.62 -17.47
N GLN A 373 19.38 4.88 -17.08
CA GLN A 373 20.19 5.51 -16.05
C GLN A 373 19.38 6.64 -15.39
N THR A 374 19.49 6.76 -14.07
CA THR A 374 18.90 7.85 -13.29
C THR A 374 19.98 8.64 -12.59
N PHE A 375 19.87 9.97 -12.63
CA PHE A 375 20.71 10.91 -11.89
C PHE A 375 19.86 11.69 -10.90
N PHE A 376 20.36 11.89 -9.68
CA PHE A 376 19.70 12.71 -8.67
C PHE A 376 20.13 14.17 -8.79
N VAL A 377 19.16 15.09 -8.82
CA VAL A 377 19.39 16.52 -8.97
C VAL A 377 18.77 17.25 -7.78
N THR A 378 19.60 17.99 -7.03
CA THR A 378 19.19 18.65 -5.77
C THR A 378 18.67 20.07 -5.96
N ASN A 379 18.73 20.62 -7.19
CA ASN A 379 18.29 21.98 -7.50
C ASN A 379 17.09 22.00 -8.48
N GLY A 380 16.20 21.02 -8.32
CA GLY A 380 14.94 20.86 -9.05
C GLY A 380 15.09 20.57 -10.56
N THR A 381 13.94 20.30 -11.21
CA THR A 381 13.87 19.96 -12.65
C THR A 381 14.37 21.10 -13.54
N SER A 382 14.28 22.35 -13.07
CA SER A 382 14.85 23.51 -13.76
C SER A 382 16.36 23.39 -14.00
N THR A 383 17.09 22.74 -13.07
CA THR A 383 18.52 22.47 -13.23
C THR A 383 18.73 21.20 -14.06
N ALA A 384 17.90 20.17 -13.85
CA ALA A 384 17.95 18.95 -14.66
C ALA A 384 17.81 19.24 -16.16
N ASN A 385 16.86 20.10 -16.56
CA ASN A 385 16.68 20.52 -17.95
C ASN A 385 17.95 21.18 -18.51
N LYS A 386 18.63 22.02 -17.72
CA LYS A 386 19.88 22.67 -18.16
C LYS A 386 21.03 21.67 -18.30
N ILE A 387 21.15 20.71 -17.38
CA ILE A 387 22.14 19.62 -17.46
C ILE A 387 21.94 18.85 -18.76
N VAL A 388 20.71 18.40 -19.03
CA VAL A 388 20.37 17.66 -20.24
C VAL A 388 20.65 18.49 -21.49
N THR A 389 20.16 19.73 -21.55
CA THR A 389 20.38 20.60 -22.72
C THR A 389 21.88 20.83 -22.99
N GLN A 390 22.66 21.20 -21.98
CA GLN A 390 24.10 21.48 -22.15
C GLN A 390 24.92 20.22 -22.45
N SER A 391 24.41 19.03 -22.11
CA SER A 391 25.05 17.77 -22.50
C SER A 391 24.80 17.36 -23.96
N LEU A 392 23.75 17.90 -24.59
CA LEU A 392 23.30 17.48 -25.93
C LEU A 392 23.51 18.54 -27.01
N VAL A 393 23.64 19.82 -26.63
CA VAL A 393 23.58 20.96 -27.55
C VAL A 393 24.90 21.73 -27.53
N ALA A 394 25.47 21.95 -28.71
CA ALA A 394 26.62 22.83 -28.90
C ALA A 394 26.20 24.21 -29.43
N PRO A 395 27.04 25.25 -29.23
CA PRO A 395 26.75 26.57 -29.79
C PRO A 395 26.57 26.54 -31.31
N GLY A 396 25.47 27.13 -31.79
CA GLY A 396 25.09 27.18 -33.20
C GLY A 396 24.17 26.05 -33.68
N ASP A 397 23.98 24.99 -32.89
CA ASP A 397 23.07 23.89 -33.24
C ASP A 397 21.63 24.38 -33.41
N ILE A 398 20.92 23.81 -34.38
CA ILE A 398 19.50 24.08 -34.58
C ILE A 398 18.68 23.12 -33.71
N VAL A 399 17.90 23.67 -32.78
CA VAL A 399 17.11 22.86 -31.84
C VAL A 399 15.62 23.14 -32.04
N LEU A 400 14.85 22.07 -32.26
CA LEU A 400 13.39 22.13 -32.27
C LEU A 400 12.88 22.12 -30.83
N LEU A 401 12.16 23.17 -30.43
CA LEU A 401 11.66 23.31 -29.06
C LEU A 401 10.15 23.55 -29.05
N ASP A 402 9.43 22.89 -28.15
CA ASP A 402 8.00 23.15 -27.95
C ASP A 402 7.79 24.62 -27.52
N ARG A 403 6.86 25.32 -28.18
CA ARG A 403 6.47 26.69 -27.83
C ARG A 403 5.91 26.79 -26.39
N ASN A 404 5.33 25.72 -25.87
CA ASN A 404 4.77 25.65 -24.51
C ASN A 404 5.72 24.98 -23.50
N CYS A 405 7.03 25.06 -23.74
CA CYS A 405 8.02 24.54 -22.82
C CYS A 405 8.13 25.40 -21.54
N HIS A 406 8.58 24.77 -20.45
CA HIS A 406 8.87 25.48 -19.20
C HIS A 406 10.06 26.46 -19.36
N GLN A 407 10.04 27.58 -18.64
CA GLN A 407 11.02 28.68 -18.75
C GLN A 407 12.49 28.22 -18.67
N SER A 408 12.75 27.15 -17.92
CA SER A 408 14.09 26.53 -17.81
C SER A 408 14.69 26.08 -19.14
N HIS A 409 13.86 25.66 -20.11
CA HIS A 409 14.35 25.23 -21.43
C HIS A 409 14.89 26.41 -22.23
N HIS A 410 14.20 27.56 -22.21
CA HIS A 410 14.70 28.79 -22.84
C HIS A 410 16.06 29.19 -22.25
N TYR A 411 16.22 29.13 -20.92
CA TYR A 411 17.51 29.38 -20.28
C TYR A 411 18.57 28.35 -20.66
N GLY A 412 18.21 27.07 -20.75
CA GLY A 412 19.11 26.01 -21.19
C GLY A 412 19.64 26.26 -22.61
N MET A 413 18.75 26.59 -23.56
CA MET A 413 19.12 26.87 -24.95
C MET A 413 19.96 28.14 -25.08
N MET A 414 19.63 29.18 -24.32
CA MET A 414 20.42 30.42 -24.28
C MET A 414 21.84 30.15 -23.77
N LEU A 415 21.99 29.40 -22.68
CA LEU A 415 23.30 29.03 -22.13
C LEU A 415 24.09 28.13 -23.09
N GLY A 416 23.40 27.25 -23.82
CA GLY A 416 24.00 26.40 -24.84
C GLY A 416 24.34 27.13 -26.16
N GLY A 417 23.90 28.37 -26.35
CA GLY A 417 24.11 29.13 -27.60
C GLY A 417 23.38 28.54 -28.81
N ALA A 418 22.22 27.93 -28.59
CA ALA A 418 21.47 27.20 -29.62
C ALA A 418 20.60 28.12 -30.49
N ASN A 419 20.44 27.76 -31.77
CA ASN A 419 19.49 28.37 -32.70
C ASN A 419 18.12 27.66 -32.58
N VAL A 420 17.21 28.26 -31.83
CA VAL A 420 15.93 27.61 -31.50
C VAL A 420 14.87 27.86 -32.58
N VAL A 421 14.24 26.78 -33.04
CA VAL A 421 13.02 26.83 -33.87
C VAL A 421 11.86 26.31 -33.04
N TYR A 422 10.86 27.16 -32.81
CA TYR A 422 9.72 26.79 -31.98
C TYR A 422 8.67 26.02 -32.78
N LEU A 423 8.26 24.87 -32.25
CA LEU A 423 7.15 24.08 -32.77
C LEU A 423 5.82 24.65 -32.29
N GLU A 424 4.92 24.99 -33.20
CA GLU A 424 3.58 25.45 -32.85
C GLU A 424 2.71 24.27 -32.37
N MET A 425 1.97 24.49 -31.29
CA MET A 425 0.93 23.56 -30.87
C MET A 425 -0.34 23.78 -31.70
N ALA A 426 -0.97 22.68 -32.12
CA ALA A 426 -2.32 22.73 -32.65
C ALA A 426 -3.28 23.27 -31.57
N ARG A 427 -3.78 24.49 -31.77
CA ARG A 427 -4.84 25.02 -30.92
C ARG A 427 -6.09 24.19 -31.15
N VAL A 428 -6.58 23.50 -30.12
CA VAL A 428 -7.96 22.98 -30.14
C VAL A 428 -8.87 24.18 -30.36
N LYS A 429 -9.46 24.29 -31.56
CA LYS A 429 -10.52 25.27 -31.81
C LYS A 429 -11.55 25.03 -30.71
N ARG A 430 -11.82 26.02 -29.86
CA ARG A 430 -12.88 25.95 -28.85
C ARG A 430 -14.13 25.40 -29.54
N GLN A 431 -14.48 24.14 -29.27
CA GLN A 431 -15.83 23.69 -29.54
C GLN A 431 -16.72 24.60 -28.68
N PRO A 432 -17.77 25.22 -29.27
CA PRO A 432 -18.71 25.96 -28.44
C PRO A 432 -19.22 24.98 -27.38
N LEU A 433 -19.15 25.40 -26.11
CA LEU A 433 -19.70 24.66 -24.97
C LEU A 433 -21.05 24.08 -25.39
N LEU A 434 -21.11 22.74 -25.50
CA LEU A 434 -22.32 22.00 -25.86
C LEU A 434 -23.41 22.37 -24.86
N ARG A 435 -24.35 23.22 -25.28
CA ARG A 435 -25.44 23.74 -24.44
C ARG A 435 -26.61 22.75 -24.31
N SER A 436 -26.49 21.49 -24.75
CA SER A 436 -27.52 20.49 -24.50
C SER A 436 -27.04 19.04 -24.56
N GLN A 437 -27.66 18.18 -23.76
CA GLN A 437 -27.44 16.73 -23.66
C GLN A 437 -27.66 15.94 -24.99
N LYS A 438 -28.20 16.55 -26.04
CA LYS A 438 -28.49 15.85 -27.30
C LYS A 438 -27.26 15.58 -28.18
N ASP A 439 -26.17 16.30 -27.97
CA ASP A 439 -24.98 16.22 -28.84
C ASP A 439 -23.91 15.20 -28.38
N LEU A 440 -24.12 14.52 -27.24
CA LEU A 440 -23.15 13.54 -26.74
C LEU A 440 -23.14 12.22 -27.55
N LYS A 441 -24.21 11.93 -28.31
CA LYS A 441 -24.36 10.69 -29.08
C LYS A 441 -23.63 10.70 -30.43
N SER A 442 -23.19 11.87 -30.94
CA SER A 442 -22.50 11.96 -32.23
C SER A 442 -20.98 11.88 -32.12
N VAL A 443 -20.41 11.98 -30.91
CA VAL A 443 -18.95 12.00 -30.70
C VAL A 443 -18.37 10.59 -30.51
N THR A 444 -19.15 9.64 -29.99
CA THR A 444 -18.70 8.25 -29.79
C THR A 444 -18.66 7.38 -31.05
N ALA A 445 -19.18 7.87 -32.20
CA ALA A 445 -19.19 7.12 -33.46
C ALA A 445 -17.94 7.32 -34.34
N ASN A 446 -17.06 8.28 -34.01
CA ASN A 446 -15.84 8.58 -34.79
C ASN A 446 -14.54 8.29 -34.02
N ALA A 447 -14.60 7.46 -32.98
CA ALA A 447 -13.44 6.90 -32.31
C ALA A 447 -13.56 5.36 -32.31
N CYS A 448 -13.37 4.77 -33.48
CA CYS A 448 -12.97 3.39 -33.69
C CYS A 448 -11.77 3.41 -34.64
#